data_AF-A0A2N3CKT5-F1
#
_entry.id   AF-A0A2N3CKT5-F1
#
_cell.length_a   1.000
_cell.length_b   1.000
_cell.length_c   1.000
_cell.angle_alpha   90.00
_cell.angle_beta   90.00
_cell.angle_gamma   90.00
#
_symmetry.space_group_name_H-M   'P 1'
#
loop_
_entity.id
_entity.type
_entity.pdbx_description
1 polymer ?
#
loop_
_entity_poly.entity_id
_entity_poly.type
_entity_poly.pdbx_seq_one_letter_code
_entity_poly.pdbx_strand_id
1 'polypeptide(L)'
;MTERIASLDWGATPGADDDRRAAPDAPSAARTRIERPLRFRPHHFLCSLGFAGAGYDDNFTVNMEEIVMGLLRAHDGDGVEIEVVAGADAICAPCPNNLGPDCTKSAKVNALDARHAAALALVPGERLSWGAAKARIREQVQPGDLTQLCAGCEWLELGLCEAALAQLHRKT
;
A
#
# COMPACT_ATOMS: atom_id res chain seq x y z
N MET A 1 -65.69 3.84 50.11
CA MET A 1 -65.59 3.16 51.42
C MET A 1 -64.47 2.13 51.26
N THR A 2 -63.27 2.50 51.72
CA THR A 2 -62.59 1.93 52.93
C THR A 2 -62.03 0.53 52.61
N GLU A 3 -60.81 0.10 52.88
CA GLU A 3 -59.64 0.48 53.69
C GLU A 3 -58.43 -0.30 53.11
N ARG A 4 -57.21 0.23 52.99
CA ARG A 4 -56.12 0.35 53.99
C ARG A 4 -55.49 -0.97 54.51
N ILE A 5 -54.20 -1.11 54.16
CA ILE A 5 -53.00 -1.62 54.85
C ILE A 5 -52.66 -3.14 54.94
N ALA A 6 -51.37 -3.40 54.62
CA ALA A 6 -50.40 -4.33 55.22
C ALA A 6 -50.57 -5.82 54.89
N SER A 7 -49.54 -6.63 54.69
CA SER A 7 -48.07 -6.53 54.69
C SER A 7 -47.60 -7.85 54.06
N LEU A 8 -46.41 -7.92 53.47
CA LEU A 8 -45.50 -9.05 53.69
C LEU A 8 -44.11 -8.68 53.13
N ASP A 9 -43.16 -8.85 54.04
CA ASP A 9 -41.75 -8.55 54.00
C ASP A 9 -41.01 -9.52 53.07
N TRP A 10 -40.06 -9.00 52.28
CA TRP A 10 -38.99 -9.81 51.73
C TRP A 10 -37.70 -8.99 51.67
N GLY A 11 -36.94 -9.08 52.76
CA GLY A 11 -35.52 -9.42 52.72
C GLY A 11 -34.60 -8.45 51.98
N ALA A 12 -33.87 -7.67 52.77
CA ALA A 12 -32.64 -7.02 52.32
C ALA A 12 -31.58 -8.06 51.89
N THR A 13 -30.94 -7.84 50.74
CA THR A 13 -29.49 -7.99 50.60
C THR A 13 -28.94 -6.83 49.76
N PRO A 14 -27.80 -6.23 50.15
CA PRO A 14 -27.20 -5.12 49.42
C PRO A 14 -26.13 -5.59 48.43
N GLY A 15 -25.95 -4.80 47.38
CA GLY A 15 -24.65 -4.64 46.72
C GLY A 15 -24.35 -5.60 45.56
N ALA A 16 -24.53 -5.09 44.35
CA ALA A 16 -23.56 -5.26 43.29
C ALA A 16 -23.75 -4.09 42.33
N ASP A 17 -22.81 -3.15 42.38
CA ASP A 17 -22.62 -2.15 41.35
C ASP A 17 -22.50 -2.88 39.99
N ASP A 18 -23.48 -2.67 39.11
CA ASP A 18 -23.43 -3.09 37.71
C ASP A 18 -22.44 -2.17 36.98
N ASP A 19 -21.16 -2.35 37.30
CA ASP A 19 -20.04 -1.93 36.48
C ASP A 19 -20.14 -2.71 35.17
N ARG A 20 -20.96 -2.21 34.24
CA ARG A 20 -20.91 -2.60 32.83
C ARG A 20 -19.57 -2.14 32.29
N ARG A 21 -18.53 -2.93 32.54
CA ARG A 21 -17.34 -2.94 31.71
C ARG A 21 -17.79 -3.30 30.32
N ALA A 22 -17.80 -2.30 29.44
CA ALA A 22 -17.80 -2.54 28.01
C ALA A 22 -16.73 -3.59 27.72
N ALA A 23 -17.13 -4.66 27.04
CA ALA A 23 -16.18 -5.66 26.56
C ALA A 23 -15.11 -4.93 25.72
N PRO A 24 -13.82 -5.29 25.85
CA PRO A 24 -12.81 -4.71 24.97
C PRO A 24 -13.17 -5.07 23.53
N ASP A 25 -13.22 -4.06 22.67
CA ASP A 25 -13.50 -4.22 21.25
C ASP A 25 -12.68 -5.37 20.68
N ALA A 26 -13.37 -6.28 19.97
CA ALA A 26 -12.72 -7.32 19.20
C ALA A 26 -11.66 -6.68 18.29
N PRO A 27 -10.48 -7.31 18.10
CA PRO A 27 -9.46 -6.74 17.25
C PRO A 27 -10.02 -6.60 15.83
N SER A 28 -10.19 -5.34 15.39
CA SER A 28 -10.35 -5.01 13.99
C SER A 28 -9.24 -5.73 13.22
N ALA A 29 -9.61 -6.48 12.17
CA ALA A 29 -8.67 -7.15 11.28
C ALA A 29 -7.49 -6.23 11.03
N ALA A 30 -6.31 -6.67 11.49
CA ALA A 30 -5.13 -5.83 11.58
C ALA A 30 -4.86 -5.17 10.23
N ARG A 31 -5.19 -3.88 10.10
CA ARG A 31 -4.66 -3.05 9.04
C ARG A 31 -3.15 -3.11 9.25
N THR A 32 -2.44 -3.84 8.40
CA THR A 32 -0.98 -3.91 8.45
C THR A 32 -0.49 -2.47 8.45
N ARG A 33 0.14 -2.06 9.53
CA ARG A 33 0.64 -0.69 9.65
C ARG A 33 1.75 -0.55 8.62
N ILE A 34 1.45 0.07 7.49
CA ILE A 34 2.46 0.35 6.46
C ILE A 34 3.53 1.25 7.10
N GLU A 35 4.76 0.73 7.14
CA GLU A 35 5.89 1.43 7.74
C GLU A 35 6.18 2.73 7.00
N ARG A 36 6.62 3.75 7.76
CA ARG A 36 7.02 5.05 7.23
C ARG A 36 8.51 5.30 7.54
N PRO A 37 9.33 5.75 6.57
CA PRO A 37 8.96 6.01 5.17
C PRO A 37 8.57 4.71 4.44
N LEU A 38 7.69 4.84 3.44
CA LEU A 38 7.38 3.72 2.57
C LEU A 38 8.66 3.32 1.85
N ARG A 39 8.91 2.03 1.63
CA ARG A 39 10.14 1.56 0.99
C ARG A 39 9.79 1.05 -0.39
N PHE A 40 10.44 1.57 -1.42
CA PHE A 40 10.32 1.08 -2.80
C PHE A 40 11.66 0.69 -3.39
N ARG A 41 11.69 -0.49 -4.03
CA ARG A 41 12.70 -0.82 -5.02
C ARG A 41 12.41 -0.09 -6.34
N PRO A 42 13.42 0.18 -7.17
CA PRO A 42 13.31 1.11 -8.29
C PRO A 42 12.12 0.86 -9.23
N HIS A 43 11.82 -0.39 -9.57
CA HIS A 43 10.76 -0.63 -10.55
C HIS A 43 9.35 -0.31 -10.02
N HIS A 44 9.14 -0.40 -8.70
CA HIS A 44 7.84 -0.19 -8.08
C HIS A 44 7.34 1.25 -8.13
N PHE A 45 8.20 2.23 -8.43
CA PHE A 45 7.77 3.60 -8.70
C PHE A 45 6.86 3.66 -9.94
N LEU A 46 7.29 3.09 -11.06
CA LEU A 46 6.49 3.02 -12.29
C LEU A 46 5.33 2.01 -12.16
N CYS A 47 5.53 0.88 -11.47
CA CYS A 47 4.41 -0.05 -11.25
C CYS A 47 3.29 0.56 -10.41
N SER A 48 3.62 1.35 -9.38
CA SER A 48 2.62 2.07 -8.57
C SER A 48 1.88 3.13 -9.38
N LEU A 49 2.57 3.79 -10.33
CA LEU A 49 1.92 4.68 -11.29
C LEU A 49 0.95 3.90 -12.19
N GLY A 50 1.35 2.75 -12.72
CA GLY A 50 0.57 1.93 -13.66
C GLY A 50 -0.52 1.07 -13.04
N PHE A 51 -0.57 0.94 -11.71
CA PHE A 51 -1.48 0.03 -11.03
C PHE A 51 -2.96 0.46 -11.17
N ALA A 52 -3.81 -0.52 -11.49
CA ALA A 52 -5.25 -0.32 -11.71
C ALA A 52 -6.09 -1.50 -11.17
N GLY A 53 -5.62 -2.19 -10.12
CA GLY A 53 -6.36 -3.29 -9.49
C GLY A 53 -6.35 -4.62 -10.26
N ALA A 54 -5.44 -4.81 -11.21
CA ALA A 54 -5.38 -6.00 -12.05
C ALA A 54 -3.96 -6.55 -12.19
N GLY A 55 -3.86 -7.87 -12.43
CA GLY A 55 -2.67 -8.52 -12.95
C GLY A 55 -1.81 -9.28 -11.95
N TYR A 56 -2.17 -9.39 -10.66
CA TYR A 56 -1.35 -10.14 -9.68
C TYR A 56 -2.17 -11.21 -8.95
N ASP A 57 -1.52 -12.00 -8.07
CA ASP A 57 -2.24 -12.85 -7.12
C ASP A 57 -3.09 -12.00 -6.15
N ASP A 58 -4.11 -12.62 -5.53
CA ASP A 58 -5.10 -11.89 -4.73
C ASP A 58 -4.46 -11.10 -3.58
N ASN A 59 -3.53 -11.71 -2.84
CA ASN A 59 -2.89 -11.07 -1.68
C ASN A 59 -1.95 -9.94 -2.12
N PHE A 60 -1.19 -10.14 -3.20
CA PHE A 60 -0.35 -9.10 -3.77
C PHE A 60 -1.17 -7.93 -4.32
N THR A 61 -2.29 -8.22 -4.98
CA THR A 61 -3.21 -7.19 -5.49
C THR A 61 -3.80 -6.37 -4.36
N VAL A 62 -4.26 -7.02 -3.27
CA VAL A 62 -4.77 -6.32 -2.07
C VAL A 62 -3.71 -5.41 -1.46
N ASN A 63 -2.47 -5.88 -1.29
CA ASN A 63 -1.38 -5.07 -0.75
C ASN A 63 -1.03 -3.87 -1.66
N MET A 64 -0.98 -4.08 -2.97
CA MET A 64 -0.80 -2.97 -3.92
C MET A 64 -1.96 -1.98 -3.88
N GLU A 65 -3.21 -2.43 -3.74
CA GLU A 65 -4.39 -1.57 -3.63
C GLU A 65 -4.31 -0.69 -2.37
N GLU A 66 -3.95 -1.27 -1.23
CA GLU A 66 -3.77 -0.52 0.02
C GLU A 66 -2.66 0.53 -0.09
N ILE A 67 -1.52 0.18 -0.70
CA ILE A 67 -0.40 1.11 -0.90
C ILE A 67 -0.77 2.19 -1.92
N VAL A 68 -1.21 1.80 -3.12
CA VAL A 68 -1.38 2.73 -4.24
C VAL A 68 -2.64 3.57 -4.08
N MET A 69 -3.80 2.95 -3.87
CA MET A 69 -5.07 3.68 -3.78
C MET A 69 -5.26 4.25 -2.38
N GLY A 70 -4.91 3.48 -1.35
CA GLY A 70 -5.10 3.89 0.06
C GLY A 70 -4.09 4.93 0.56
N LEU A 71 -2.87 4.97 0.00
CA LEU A 71 -1.84 5.93 0.42
C LEU A 71 -1.40 6.87 -0.70
N LEU A 72 -0.85 6.34 -1.80
CA LEU A 72 -0.18 7.19 -2.81
C LEU A 72 -1.15 8.06 -3.62
N ARG A 73 -2.37 7.59 -3.87
CA ARG A 73 -3.42 8.31 -4.62
C ARG A 73 -4.50 8.91 -3.71
N ALA A 74 -4.35 8.80 -2.39
CA ALA A 74 -5.19 9.51 -1.44
C ALA A 74 -4.99 11.03 -1.54
N HIS A 75 -5.87 11.82 -0.90
CA HIS A 75 -5.84 13.30 -0.94
C HIS A 75 -4.44 13.89 -0.66
N ASP A 76 -3.76 13.38 0.38
CA ASP A 76 -2.42 13.85 0.79
C ASP A 76 -1.30 12.92 0.29
N GLY A 77 -1.59 12.05 -0.68
CA GLY A 77 -0.68 11.00 -1.14
C GLY A 77 0.62 11.52 -1.72
N ASP A 78 0.62 12.71 -2.31
CA ASP A 78 1.82 13.35 -2.87
C ASP A 78 2.89 13.66 -1.82
N GLY A 79 2.49 13.80 -0.54
CA GLY A 79 3.40 14.01 0.59
C GLY A 79 3.91 12.71 1.22
N VAL A 80 3.54 11.53 0.70
CA VAL A 80 4.04 10.25 1.21
C VAL A 80 5.53 10.12 0.88
N GLU A 81 6.36 10.10 1.92
CA GLU A 81 7.80 9.87 1.80
C GLU A 81 8.10 8.42 1.45
N ILE A 82 8.95 8.25 0.43
CA ILE A 82 9.41 6.97 -0.07
C ILE A 82 10.93 6.91 0.01
N GLU A 83 11.47 5.87 0.62
CA GLU A 83 12.90 5.54 0.61
C GLU A 83 13.18 4.52 -0.49
N VAL A 84 14.17 4.81 -1.33
CA VAL A 84 14.63 3.87 -2.36
C VAL A 84 15.46 2.78 -1.69
N VAL A 85 15.14 1.51 -1.94
CA VAL A 85 15.87 0.38 -1.38
C VAL A 85 16.33 -0.61 -2.45
N ALA A 86 17.39 -1.34 -2.14
CA ALA A 86 17.77 -2.52 -2.92
C ALA A 86 17.04 -3.75 -2.36
N GLY A 87 16.47 -4.57 -3.25
CA GLY A 87 15.81 -5.83 -2.87
C GLY A 87 14.31 -5.71 -2.60
N ALA A 88 13.74 -6.68 -1.89
CA ALA A 88 12.31 -6.71 -1.59
C ALA A 88 11.88 -5.52 -0.72
N ASP A 89 10.64 -5.06 -0.90
CA ASP A 89 10.12 -3.84 -0.30
C ASP A 89 8.67 -3.99 0.20
N ALA A 90 8.00 -2.87 0.49
CA ALA A 90 6.63 -2.87 1.01
C ALA A 90 5.61 -3.56 0.08
N ILE A 91 5.79 -3.48 -1.23
CA ILE A 91 4.93 -4.16 -2.20
C ILE A 91 5.23 -5.67 -2.24
N CYS A 92 6.49 -6.06 -2.08
CA CYS A 92 6.89 -7.47 -2.10
C CYS A 92 6.41 -8.29 -0.89
N ALA A 93 5.97 -7.67 0.21
CA ALA A 93 5.70 -8.35 1.49
C ALA A 93 4.83 -9.64 1.36
N PRO A 94 3.68 -9.66 0.67
CA PRO A 94 2.88 -10.87 0.50
C PRO A 94 3.29 -11.75 -0.70
N CYS A 95 4.31 -11.37 -1.47
CA CYS A 95 4.66 -12.05 -2.71
C CYS A 95 5.09 -13.50 -2.43
N PRO A 96 4.51 -14.52 -3.09
CA PRO A 96 4.87 -15.92 -2.85
C PRO A 96 6.31 -16.26 -3.26
N ASN A 97 6.93 -15.40 -4.07
CA ASN A 97 8.32 -15.54 -4.49
C ASN A 97 9.32 -14.87 -3.53
N ASN A 98 8.84 -14.15 -2.51
CA ASN A 98 9.67 -13.39 -1.58
C ASN A 98 10.42 -14.33 -0.62
N LEU A 99 11.74 -14.17 -0.55
CA LEU A 99 12.65 -14.92 0.30
C LEU A 99 13.33 -14.00 1.35
N GLY A 100 12.72 -12.86 1.66
CA GLY A 100 13.27 -11.83 2.54
C GLY A 100 14.02 -10.77 1.72
N PRO A 101 15.36 -10.68 1.79
CA PRO A 101 16.11 -9.70 1.01
C PRO A 101 16.11 -9.98 -0.50
N ASP A 102 15.71 -11.18 -0.93
CA ASP A 102 15.75 -11.64 -2.32
C ASP A 102 14.44 -12.34 -2.75
N CYS A 103 14.33 -12.78 -4.00
CA CYS A 103 13.19 -13.55 -4.48
C CYS A 103 13.58 -14.64 -5.50
N THR A 104 12.71 -15.62 -5.71
CA THR A 104 12.95 -16.71 -6.69
C THR A 104 13.08 -16.22 -8.14
N LYS A 105 12.61 -14.99 -8.43
CA LYS A 105 12.70 -14.34 -9.75
C LYS A 105 13.78 -13.24 -9.80
N SER A 106 14.73 -13.24 -8.87
CA SER A 106 15.67 -12.14 -8.63
C SER A 106 16.39 -11.63 -9.86
N ALA A 107 16.91 -12.50 -10.73
CA ALA A 107 17.59 -12.08 -11.96
C ALA A 107 16.71 -11.18 -12.85
N LYS A 108 15.44 -11.55 -13.07
CA LYS A 108 14.48 -10.77 -13.85
C LYS A 108 14.15 -9.45 -13.16
N VAL A 109 13.87 -9.49 -11.86
CA VAL A 109 13.45 -8.29 -11.11
C VAL A 109 14.61 -7.31 -10.93
N ASN A 110 15.84 -7.80 -10.73
CA ASN A 110 17.03 -6.96 -10.60
C ASN A 110 17.39 -6.28 -11.93
N ALA A 111 17.19 -6.96 -13.07
CA ALA A 111 17.35 -6.33 -14.39
C ALA A 111 16.30 -5.23 -14.63
N LEU A 112 15.06 -5.44 -14.18
CA LEU A 112 14.00 -4.44 -14.24
C LEU A 112 14.33 -3.23 -13.35
N ASP A 113 14.75 -3.48 -12.11
CA ASP A 113 15.22 -2.43 -11.20
C ASP A 113 16.36 -1.61 -11.78
N ALA A 114 17.37 -2.25 -12.38
CA ALA A 114 18.51 -1.55 -12.93
C ALA A 114 18.10 -0.55 -14.02
N ARG A 115 17.18 -0.94 -14.91
CA ARG A 115 16.65 -0.04 -15.96
C ARG A 115 15.84 1.12 -15.37
N HIS A 116 14.98 0.83 -14.40
CA HIS A 116 14.15 1.85 -13.77
C HIS A 116 14.98 2.82 -12.92
N ALA A 117 15.98 2.31 -12.19
CA ALA A 117 16.92 3.12 -11.42
C ALA A 117 17.73 4.04 -12.35
N ALA A 118 18.24 3.52 -13.45
CA ALA A 118 18.98 4.32 -14.43
C ALA A 118 18.10 5.41 -15.06
N ALA A 119 16.89 5.06 -15.50
CA ALA A 119 15.97 6.00 -16.14
C ALA A 119 15.50 7.11 -15.18
N LEU A 120 15.23 6.77 -13.92
CA LEU A 120 14.72 7.72 -12.93
C LEU A 120 15.84 8.32 -12.06
N ALA A 121 17.11 8.05 -12.38
CA ALA A 121 18.28 8.41 -11.57
C ALA A 121 18.10 8.06 -10.08
N LEU A 122 17.50 6.90 -9.78
CA LEU A 122 17.22 6.49 -8.41
C LEU A 122 18.46 5.86 -7.75
N VAL A 123 18.73 6.25 -6.51
CA VAL A 123 19.87 5.78 -5.72
C VAL A 123 19.36 5.19 -4.40
N PRO A 124 19.72 3.93 -4.06
CA PRO A 124 19.36 3.35 -2.77
C PRO A 124 19.77 4.23 -1.59
N GLY A 125 18.86 4.41 -0.64
CA GLY A 125 19.01 5.29 0.52
C GLY A 125 18.52 6.72 0.28
N GLU A 126 18.27 7.14 -0.97
CA GLU A 126 17.61 8.43 -1.19
C GLU A 126 16.15 8.40 -0.70
N ARG A 127 15.63 9.58 -0.35
CA ARG A 127 14.22 9.76 0.00
C ARG A 127 13.61 10.83 -0.88
N LEU A 128 12.39 10.57 -1.33
CA LEU A 128 11.58 11.48 -2.12
C LEU A 128 10.11 11.27 -1.81
N SER A 129 9.34 12.35 -1.86
CA SER A 129 7.89 12.23 -1.78
C SER A 129 7.32 11.60 -3.04
N TRP A 130 6.12 11.02 -2.95
CA TRP A 130 5.43 10.51 -4.14
C TRP A 130 5.18 11.60 -5.19
N GLY A 131 4.89 12.84 -4.78
CA GLY A 131 4.79 13.98 -5.67
C GLY A 131 6.09 14.24 -6.44
N ALA A 132 7.23 14.22 -5.75
CA ALA A 132 8.55 14.35 -6.36
C ALA A 132 8.86 13.17 -7.30
N ALA A 133 8.49 11.94 -6.92
CA ALA A 133 8.64 10.77 -7.77
C ALA A 133 7.82 10.89 -9.06
N LYS A 134 6.56 11.31 -8.99
CA LYS A 134 5.72 11.58 -10.18
C LYS A 134 6.33 12.66 -11.07
N ALA A 135 6.82 13.75 -10.50
CA ALA A 135 7.48 14.80 -11.26
C ALA A 135 8.72 14.27 -12.01
N ARG A 136 9.53 13.45 -11.33
CA ARG A 136 10.71 12.80 -11.92
C ARG A 136 10.35 11.79 -13.01
N ILE A 137 9.31 10.98 -12.79
CA ILE A 137 8.79 10.07 -13.83
C ILE A 137 8.36 10.86 -15.07
N ARG A 138 7.60 11.95 -14.88
CA ARG A 138 7.13 12.79 -15.99
C ARG A 138 8.30 13.41 -16.77
N GLU A 139 9.34 13.86 -16.07
CA GLU A 139 10.52 14.46 -16.69
C GLU A 139 11.36 13.44 -17.47
N GLN A 140 11.59 12.27 -16.88
CA GLN A 140 12.59 11.31 -17.36
C GLN A 140 12.02 10.18 -18.23
N VAL A 141 10.71 9.95 -18.22
CA VAL A 141 10.07 8.83 -18.92
C VAL A 141 8.95 9.34 -19.83
N GLN A 142 9.14 9.13 -21.13
CA GLN A 142 8.17 9.50 -22.15
C GLN A 142 7.25 8.32 -22.50
N PRO A 143 6.02 8.60 -22.96
CA PRO A 143 5.18 7.57 -23.55
C PRO A 143 5.94 6.78 -24.64
N GLY A 144 5.90 5.46 -24.58
CA GLY A 144 6.65 4.54 -25.43
C GLY A 144 7.92 3.96 -24.79
N ASP A 145 8.56 4.66 -23.84
CA ASP A 145 9.79 4.20 -23.18
C ASP A 145 9.58 2.91 -22.37
N LEU A 146 8.34 2.69 -21.90
CA LEU A 146 7.99 1.51 -21.10
C LEU A 146 8.21 0.19 -21.86
N THR A 147 8.21 0.21 -23.20
CA THR A 147 8.56 -0.98 -24.01
C THR A 147 9.96 -1.49 -23.68
N GLN A 148 10.91 -0.58 -23.45
CA GLN A 148 12.29 -0.92 -23.09
C GLN A 148 12.46 -1.04 -21.57
N LEU A 149 11.93 -0.08 -20.81
CA LEU A 149 12.07 -0.07 -19.35
C LEU A 149 11.42 -1.29 -18.72
N CYS A 150 10.22 -1.66 -19.16
CA CYS A 150 9.45 -2.79 -18.65
C CYS A 150 9.63 -4.07 -19.49
N ALA A 151 10.65 -4.18 -20.34
CA ALA A 151 10.88 -5.38 -21.16
C ALA A 151 10.91 -6.65 -20.29
N GLY A 152 10.08 -7.63 -20.65
CA GLY A 152 9.89 -8.88 -19.92
C GLY A 152 8.91 -8.80 -18.72
N CYS A 153 8.36 -7.62 -18.40
CA CYS A 153 7.28 -7.50 -17.42
C CYS A 153 5.99 -8.13 -17.96
N GLU A 154 5.36 -8.98 -17.16
CA GLU A 154 4.17 -9.74 -17.59
C GLU A 154 2.96 -8.80 -17.80
N TRP A 155 2.95 -7.61 -17.19
CA TRP A 155 1.81 -6.68 -17.24
C TRP A 155 1.93 -5.59 -18.30
N LEU A 156 3.06 -5.53 -19.02
CA LEU A 156 3.28 -4.53 -20.05
C LEU A 156 2.21 -4.61 -21.16
N GLU A 157 1.86 -5.84 -21.57
CA GLU A 157 0.89 -6.13 -22.63
C GLU A 157 -0.55 -5.70 -22.30
N LEU A 158 -0.85 -5.43 -21.02
CA LEU A 158 -2.18 -4.94 -20.62
C LEU A 158 -2.39 -3.46 -20.99
N GLY A 159 -1.32 -2.73 -21.35
CA GLY A 159 -1.38 -1.31 -21.73
C GLY A 159 -1.69 -0.33 -20.58
N LEU A 160 -1.92 -0.83 -19.36
CA LEU A 160 -2.30 -0.03 -18.19
C LEU A 160 -1.20 0.95 -17.79
N CYS A 161 0.05 0.50 -17.79
CA CYS A 161 1.20 1.33 -17.43
C CYS A 161 1.38 2.51 -18.41
N GLU A 162 1.21 2.24 -19.71
CA GLU A 162 1.32 3.25 -20.77
C GLU A 162 0.20 4.29 -20.66
N ALA A 163 -1.04 3.84 -20.42
CA ALA A 163 -2.18 4.72 -20.21
C ALA A 163 -1.99 5.64 -18.98
N ALA A 164 -1.46 5.10 -17.88
CA ALA A 164 -1.18 5.85 -16.66
C ALA A 164 -0.07 6.88 -16.87
N LEU A 165 1.01 6.51 -17.56
CA LEU A 165 2.09 7.44 -17.90
C LEU A 165 1.58 8.57 -18.79
N ALA A 166 0.81 8.25 -19.84
CA ALA A 166 0.20 9.25 -20.70
C ALA A 166 -0.74 10.18 -19.91
N GLN A 167 -1.46 9.68 -18.91
CA GLN A 167 -2.29 10.50 -18.04
C GLN A 167 -1.48 11.45 -17.16
N LEU A 168 -0.35 10.99 -16.63
CA LEU A 168 0.55 11.83 -15.83
C LEU A 168 1.07 13.03 -16.64
N HIS A 169 1.38 12.83 -17.93
CA HIS A 169 1.80 13.91 -18.83
C HIS A 169 0.69 14.92 -19.17
N ARG A 170 -0.58 14.52 -19.09
CA ARG A 170 -1.73 15.43 -19.34
C ARG A 170 -2.12 16.30 -18.14
N LYS A 171 -1.72 15.91 -16.93
CA LYS A 171 -2.01 16.68 -15.71
C LYS A 171 -0.94 17.77 -15.57
N THR A 172 -1.27 18.96 -16.05
CA THR A 172 -0.45 20.18 -15.93
C THR A 172 -0.68 20.83 -14.58
#